data_AF-A0A5E6UIG2-F1
#
_entry.id   AF-A0A5E6UIG2-F1
#
_cell.length_a   1.000
_cell.length_b   1.000
_cell.length_c   1.000
_cell.angle_alpha   90.00
_cell.angle_beta   90.00
_cell.angle_gamma   90.00
#
_symmetry.space_group_name_H-M   'P 1'
#
loop_
_entity.id
_entity.type
_entity.pdbx_description
1 polymer ?
#
loop_
_entity_poly.entity_id
_entity_poly.type
_entity_poly.pdbx_seq_one_letter_code
_entity_poly.pdbx_strand_id
1 'polypeptide(L)' 'MGNAQTQEGELVYLKCDGDLFNHRDDREITPETAGKPLIFIVPHRFWREHHGTTVRVSYTVERLDDVSQESAVALVRMEV' A
#
# COMPACT_ATOMS: atom_id res chain seq x y z
N MET A 1 7.26 -10.77 -13.06
CA MET A 1 6.56 -9.49 -12.79
C MET A 1 7.59 -8.55 -12.20
N GLY A 2 8.02 -7.55 -12.98
CA GLY A 2 9.04 -6.59 -12.53
C GLY A 2 8.42 -5.61 -11.52
N ASN A 3 9.19 -5.28 -10.49
CA ASN A 3 8.82 -4.22 -9.54
C ASN A 3 8.48 -2.97 -10.36
N ALA A 4 7.23 -2.51 -10.26
CA ALA A 4 6.81 -1.26 -10.86
C ALA A 4 7.69 -0.14 -10.32
N GLN A 5 8.65 0.33 -11.13
CA GLN A 5 9.32 1.57 -10.83
C GLN A 5 8.30 2.69 -11.01
N THR A 6 8.11 3.47 -9.95
CA THR A 6 7.21 4.60 -9.95
C THR A 6 7.86 5.79 -10.66
N GLN A 7 7.05 6.58 -11.34
CA GLN A 7 7.45 7.77 -12.09
C GLN A 7 6.91 9.01 -11.41
N GLU A 8 7.59 10.15 -11.62
CA GLU A 8 7.11 11.45 -11.16
C GLU A 8 5.66 11.71 -11.59
N GLY A 9 4.85 12.25 -10.68
CA GLY A 9 3.45 12.59 -10.88
C GLY A 9 2.48 11.41 -10.74
N GLU A 10 2.97 10.18 -10.60
CA GLU A 10 2.11 9.05 -10.25
C GLU A 10 1.65 9.14 -8.80
N LEU A 11 0.55 8.46 -8.48
CA LEU A 11 -0.01 8.39 -7.14
C LEU A 11 -0.12 6.93 -6.70
N VAL A 12 0.45 6.61 -5.53
CA VAL A 12 0.42 5.26 -4.97
C VAL A 12 -0.49 5.22 -3.76
N TYR A 13 -1.52 4.39 -3.83
CA TYR A 13 -2.48 4.18 -2.76
C TYR A 13 -2.22 2.86 -2.05
N LEU A 14 -1.89 2.91 -0.76
CA LEU A 14 -1.83 1.74 0.11
C LEU A 14 -3.23 1.39 0.63
N LYS A 15 -3.52 0.09 0.64
CA LYS A 15 -4.75 -0.47 1.19
C LYS A 15 -4.43 -1.63 2.12
N CYS A 16 -4.81 -1.47 3.39
CA CYS A 16 -4.83 -2.55 4.39
C CYS A 16 -6.28 -2.85 4.76
N ASP A 17 -6.77 -4.02 4.36
CA ASP A 17 -8.11 -4.51 4.70
C ASP A 17 -8.03 -5.48 5.86
N GLY A 18 -8.58 -5.06 7.00
CA GLY A 18 -8.76 -5.90 8.17
C GLY A 18 -10.23 -6.23 8.39
N ASP A 19 -10.49 -7.26 9.18
CA ASP A 19 -11.85 -7.73 9.43
C ASP A 19 -12.69 -6.74 10.26
N LEU A 20 -12.06 -5.87 11.06
CA LEU A 20 -12.76 -4.89 11.89
C LEU A 20 -12.88 -3.54 11.19
N PHE A 21 -11.77 -3.03 10.64
CA PHE A 21 -11.72 -1.78 9.90
C PHE A 21 -10.52 -1.76 8.95
N ASN A 22 -10.55 -0.81 8.03
CA ASN A 22 -9.53 -0.66 7.00
C ASN A 22 -8.61 0.52 7.29
N HIS A 23 -7.38 0.44 6.79
CA HIS A 23 -6.47 1.57 6.70
C HIS A 23 -6.13 1.87 5.24
N ARG A 24 -6.01 3.15 4.93
CA ARG A 24 -5.64 3.70 3.62
C ARG A 24 -4.63 4.81 3.85
N ASP A 25 -3.67 4.91 2.94
CA ASP A 25 -2.68 5.97 2.90
C ASP A 25 -2.28 6.16 1.43
N ASP A 26 -1.85 7.35 1.05
CA ASP A 26 -1.46 7.65 -0.33
C ASP A 26 -0.18 8.48 -0.38
N ARG A 27 0.55 8.33 -1.49
CA ARG A 27 1.83 8.99 -1.72
C ARG A 27 1.93 9.42 -3.18
N GLU A 28 1.97 10.72 -3.39
CA GLU A 28 2.40 11.30 -4.66
C GLU A 28 3.89 11.03 -4.87
N ILE A 29 4.25 10.65 -6.10
CA ILE A 29 5.62 10.43 -6.50
C ILE A 29 6.20 11.74 -6.99
N THR A 30 7.15 12.27 -6.22
CA THR A 30 7.86 13.51 -6.55
C THR A 30 9.10 13.18 -7.39
N PRO A 31 9.74 14.18 -8.05
CA PRO A 31 11.01 13.95 -8.75
C PRO A 31 12.07 13.29 -7.86
N GLU A 32 12.08 13.61 -6.56
CA GLU A 32 13.04 13.07 -5.60
C GLU A 32 12.75 11.63 -5.17
N THR A 33 11.51 11.15 -5.30
CA THR A 33 11.09 9.80 -4.87
C THR A 33 10.83 8.84 -6.03
N ALA A 34 10.76 9.34 -7.27
CA ALA A 34 10.65 8.54 -8.48
C ALA A 34 11.75 7.45 -8.56
N GLY A 35 11.33 6.22 -8.88
CA GLY A 35 12.19 5.05 -8.99
C GLY A 35 12.80 4.54 -7.67
N LYS A 36 12.54 5.20 -6.54
CA LYS A 36 13.03 4.80 -5.22
C LYS A 36 12.00 3.94 -4.48
N PRO A 37 12.43 3.14 -3.48
CA PRO A 37 11.49 2.44 -2.61
C PRO A 37 10.55 3.41 -1.88
N LEU A 38 9.26 3.10 -1.88
CA LEU A 38 8.25 3.81 -1.09
C LEU A 38 8.05 3.12 0.26
N ILE A 39 7.86 3.93 1.30
CA ILE A 39 7.60 3.46 2.66
C ILE A 39 6.28 4.06 3.16
N PHE A 40 5.37 3.19 3.58
CA PHE A 40 4.13 3.54 4.26
C PHE A 40 4.21 3.12 5.72
N ILE A 41 3.66 3.94 6.61
CA ILE A 41 3.66 3.67 8.05
C ILE A 41 2.22 3.49 8.51
N VAL A 42 1.82 2.24 8.65
CA VAL A 42 0.50 1.90 9.18
C VAL A 42 0.51 2.05 10.71
N PRO A 43 -0.38 2.85 11.31
CA PRO A 43 -0.36 3.10 12.75
C PRO A 43 -0.44 1.82 13.58
N HIS A 44 0.34 1.73 14.66
CA HIS A 44 0.36 0.55 15.55
C HIS A 44 -1.04 0.14 16.04
N ARG A 45 -1.92 1.11 16.30
CA ARG A 45 -3.30 0.86 16.71
C ARG A 45 -4.08 -0.01 15.71
N PHE A 46 -3.88 0.21 14.41
CA PHE A 46 -4.52 -0.60 13.37
C PHE A 46 -4.14 -2.08 13.53
N TRP A 47 -2.84 -2.36 13.64
CA TRP A 47 -2.34 -3.73 13.79
C TRP A 47 -2.80 -4.39 15.09
N ARG A 48 -2.74 -3.66 16.20
CA ARG A 48 -3.15 -4.17 17.51
C ARG A 48 -4.62 -4.58 17.55
N GLU A 49 -5.50 -3.81 16.90
CA GLU A 49 -6.93 -4.14 16.87
C GLU A 49 -7.23 -5.36 15.97
N HIS A 50 -6.31 -5.72 15.06
CA HIS A 50 -6.40 -6.90 14.20
C HIS A 50 -5.59 -8.11 14.70
N HIS A 51 -5.25 -8.14 15.99
CA HIS A 51 -4.53 -9.25 16.60
C HIS A 51 -5.30 -10.58 16.46
N GLY A 52 -4.60 -11.65 16.08
CA GLY A 52 -5.21 -12.97 15.85
C GLY A 52 -5.96 -13.11 14.51
N THR A 53 -6.04 -12.05 13.69
CA THR A 53 -6.64 -12.11 12.35
C THR A 53 -5.59 -11.93 11.24
N THR A 54 -6.04 -11.91 9.98
CA THR A 54 -5.18 -11.67 8.82
C THR A 54 -5.61 -10.40 8.12
N VAL A 55 -4.67 -9.47 7.94
CA VAL A 55 -4.86 -8.25 7.17
C VAL A 55 -4.42 -8.50 5.73
N ARG A 56 -5.26 -8.12 4.76
CA ARG A 56 -4.92 -8.12 3.33
C ARG A 56 -4.29 -6.78 2.98
N VAL A 57 -3.08 -6.79 2.44
CA VAL A 57 -2.33 -5.60 2.07
C VAL A 57 -2.11 -5.58 0.57
N SER A 58 -2.52 -4.51 -0.09
CA SER A 58 -2.22 -4.25 -1.50
C SER A 58 -1.95 -2.77 -1.72
N TYR A 59 -1.40 -2.44 -2.89
CA TYR A 59 -1.31 -1.06 -3.32
C TYR A 59 -1.75 -0.93 -4.77
N THR A 60 -2.24 0.26 -5.13
CA THR A 60 -2.56 0.64 -6.50
C THR A 60 -1.65 1.78 -6.91
N VAL A 61 -1.06 1.70 -8.10
CA VAL A 61 -0.39 2.82 -8.74
C VAL A 61 -1.34 3.40 -9.78
N GLU A 62 -1.78 4.64 -9.57
CA GLU A 62 -2.42 5.43 -10.60
C GLU A 62 -1.34 6.03 -11.49
N ARG A 63 -1.34 5.60 -12.75
CA ARG A 63 -0.38 6.03 -13.77
C ARG A 63 -0.87 7.31 -14.45
N LEU A 64 0.05 8.01 -15.09
CA LEU A 64 -0.23 9.26 -15.83
C LEU A 64 -1.12 9.07 -17.06
N ASP A 65 -1.27 7.84 -17.54
CA ASP A 65 -2.12 7.47 -18.68
C ASP A 65 -3.53 7.03 -18.25
N ASP A 66 -3.96 7.42 -17.03
CA ASP A 66 -5.22 7.04 -16.39
C ASP A 66 -5.40 5.52 -16.18
N VAL A 67 -4.35 4.72 -16.36
CA VAL A 67 -4.36 3.29 -16.04
C VAL A 67 -4.01 3.09 -14.57
N SER A 68 -4.86 2.33 -13.87
CA SER A 68 -4.52 1.84 -12.54
C SER A 68 -3.85 0.47 -12.63
N GLN A 69 -2.68 0.34 -12.00
CA GLN A 69 -2.00 -0.95 -11.82
C GLN A 69 -2.10 -1.39 -10.36
N GLU A 70 -2.84 -2.47 -10.09
CA GLU A 70 -2.93 -3.06 -8.75
C GLU A 70 -1.79 -4.07 -8.51
N SER A 71 -1.30 -4.11 -7.27
CA SER A 71 -0.39 -5.16 -6.81
C SER A 71 -1.13 -6.48 -6.57
N ALA A 72 -0.38 -7.58 -6.50
CA ALA A 72 -0.90 -8.76 -5.82
C ALA A 72 -1.20 -8.43 -4.34
N VAL A 73 -2.15 -9.16 -3.75
CA VAL A 73 -2.49 -9.04 -2.33
C VAL A 73 -1.48 -9.83 -1.49
N ALA A 74 -0.84 -9.16 -0.54
CA ALA A 74 -0.06 -9.78 0.53
C ALA A 74 -0.96 -10.05 1.75
N LEU A 75 -0.75 -11.19 2.40
CA LEU A 75 -1.47 -11.56 3.63
C LEU A 75 -0.55 -11.39 4.83
N VAL A 76 -0.92 -10.53 5.76
CA VAL A 76 -0.18 -10.30 7.01
C VAL A 76 -0.99 -10.88 8.16
N ARG A 77 -0.50 -11.96 8.74
CA ARG A 77 -1.11 -12.56 9.93
C ARG A 77 -0.55 -11.87 11.17
N MET A 78 -1.44 -11.34 12.00
CA MET A 78 -1.07 -10.83 13.31
C MET A 78 -1.09 -12.00 14.30
N GLU A 79 0.07 -12.35 14.81
CA GLU A 79 0.21 -13.40 15.83
C GLU A 79 -0.46 -12.99 17.14
N VAL A 80 -0.69 -13.99 17.99
CA VAL A 80 -1.35 -13.84 19.29
C VAL A 80 -0.32 -13.75 20.41
#